data_AF-A0A923HTE5-F1
#
_entry.id   AF-A0A923HTE5-F1
#
_cell.length_a   1.000
_cell.length_b   1.000
_cell.length_c   1.000
_cell.angle_alpha   90.00
_cell.angle_beta   90.00
_cell.angle_gamma   90.00
#
_symmetry.space_group_name_H-M   'P 1'
#
loop_
_entity.id
_entity.type
_entity.pdbx_description
1 polymer ?
#
loop_
_entity_poly.entity_id
_entity_poly.type
_entity_poly.pdbx_seq_one_letter_code
_entity_poly.pdbx_strand_id
1 'polypeptide(L)'
;QSWLATHSSIEPTAQKYSDALLVLDELGQVDGKVVGDIVYMLANEKGKARNTPDKGNRKITTWREIFITDGEITLEAKMAEAGKKPKAGQEIRMSHIRADAGKGLGVFDTLHSFSDGSALSRHLVSMVQQYHGTAGLAFVEWL
;
A
#
# COMPACT_ATOMS: atom_id res chain seq x y z
N GLN A 1 7.03 0.33 3.80
CA GLN A 1 7.11 1.79 4.09
C GLN A 1 5.97 2.09 5.03
N SER A 2 6.17 2.76 6.17
CA SER A 2 5.04 3.03 7.07
C SER A 2 4.11 4.12 6.51
N TRP A 3 2.82 3.98 6.78
CA TRP A 3 1.78 4.99 6.54
C TRP A 3 1.96 6.30 7.32
N LEU A 4 2.99 6.43 8.18
CA LEU A 4 3.39 7.64 8.94
C LEU A 4 3.84 8.82 8.06
N ALA A 5 3.28 8.90 6.86
CA ALA A 5 3.43 9.98 5.93
C ALA A 5 2.15 10.80 5.92
N THR A 6 2.25 12.07 6.32
CA THR A 6 1.24 13.06 5.93
C THR A 6 0.98 13.00 4.41
N HIS A 7 -0.16 13.51 3.94
CA HIS A 7 -0.46 13.67 2.49
C HIS A 7 0.75 14.17 1.67
N SER A 8 1.54 15.07 2.24
CA SER A 8 2.70 15.69 1.59
C SER A 8 3.91 14.76 1.44
N SER A 9 4.05 13.73 2.26
CA SER A 9 5.19 12.79 2.23
C SER A 9 4.86 11.48 1.51
N ILE A 10 3.58 11.20 1.23
CA ILE A 10 3.19 10.03 0.44
C ILE A 10 3.30 10.29 -1.08
N GLU A 11 3.03 11.51 -1.56
CA GLU A 11 3.19 11.89 -2.99
C GLU A 11 4.59 11.58 -3.55
N PRO A 12 5.71 12.01 -2.90
CA PRO A 12 7.04 11.73 -3.44
C PRO A 12 7.39 10.25 -3.37
N THR A 13 6.77 9.51 -2.44
CA THR A 13 6.94 8.05 -2.33
C THR A 13 6.26 7.37 -3.50
N ALA A 14 4.98 7.65 -3.74
CA ALA A 14 4.25 7.10 -4.90
C ALA A 14 4.97 7.38 -6.24
N GLN A 15 5.53 8.59 -6.40
CA GLN A 15 6.33 8.90 -7.59
C GLN A 15 7.57 8.00 -7.74
N LYS A 16 8.25 7.67 -6.64
CA LYS A 16 9.43 6.78 -6.67
C LYS A 16 9.07 5.33 -7.00
N TYR A 17 7.85 4.92 -6.68
CA TYR A 17 7.34 3.58 -6.95
C TYR A 17 6.47 3.52 -8.21
N SER A 18 6.54 4.56 -9.08
CA SER A 18 5.90 4.49 -10.40
C SER A 18 6.44 3.29 -11.18
N ASP A 19 5.52 2.54 -11.77
CA ASP A 19 5.73 1.28 -12.47
C ASP A 19 6.28 0.15 -11.59
N ALA A 20 6.16 0.29 -10.27
CA ALA A 20 6.55 -0.71 -9.27
C ALA A 20 5.42 -0.93 -8.25
N LEU A 21 5.60 -1.94 -7.39
CA LEU A 21 4.69 -2.21 -6.26
C LEU A 21 5.03 -1.28 -5.10
N LEU A 22 4.05 -0.51 -4.63
CA LEU A 22 4.15 0.26 -3.40
C LEU A 22 3.60 -0.54 -2.21
N VAL A 23 4.47 -0.90 -1.26
CA VAL A 23 4.08 -1.60 -0.03
C VAL A 23 4.01 -0.63 1.15
N LEU A 24 2.79 -0.39 1.62
CA LEU A 24 2.49 0.42 2.79
C LEU A 24 2.23 -0.50 3.99
N ASP A 25 2.72 -0.10 5.16
CA ASP A 25 2.73 -0.92 6.38
C ASP A 25 1.81 -0.29 7.44
N GLU A 26 0.87 -1.09 7.93
CA GLU A 26 -0.13 -0.79 8.95
C GLU A 26 -1.06 0.40 8.66
N LEU A 27 -2.21 0.12 8.04
CA LEU A 27 -3.27 1.13 7.79
C LEU A 27 -3.73 1.85 9.08
N GLY A 28 -3.66 1.17 10.23
CA GLY A 28 -4.04 1.72 11.53
C GLY A 28 -3.24 2.94 11.97
N GLN A 29 -2.03 3.15 11.42
CA GLN A 29 -1.17 4.28 11.77
C GLN A 29 -1.55 5.60 11.09
N VAL A 30 -2.40 5.58 10.06
CA VAL A 30 -2.85 6.81 9.37
C VAL A 30 -3.81 7.60 10.25
N ASP A 31 -3.95 8.91 10.05
CA ASP A 31 -5.10 9.64 10.60
C ASP A 31 -6.37 9.32 9.77
N GLY A 32 -7.43 8.84 10.42
CA GLY A 32 -8.73 8.54 9.80
C GLY A 32 -9.34 9.74 9.07
N LYS A 33 -8.95 10.98 9.41
CA LYS A 33 -9.36 12.20 8.71
C LYS A 33 -8.79 12.27 7.29
N VAL A 34 -7.61 11.71 7.01
CA VAL A 34 -6.90 11.89 5.74
C VAL A 34 -6.76 10.61 4.92
N VAL A 35 -6.91 9.43 5.54
CA VAL A 35 -6.67 8.13 4.88
C VAL A 35 -7.45 7.96 3.58
N GLY A 36 -8.74 8.31 3.56
CA GLY A 36 -9.56 8.20 2.35
C GLY A 36 -9.09 9.11 1.20
N ASP A 37 -8.56 10.30 1.53
CA ASP A 37 -8.01 11.20 0.53
C ASP A 37 -6.67 10.67 -0.01
N ILE A 38 -5.87 9.99 0.82
CA ILE A 38 -4.64 9.32 0.39
C ILE A 38 -4.96 8.18 -0.58
N VAL A 39 -5.92 7.30 -0.21
CA VAL A 39 -6.37 6.19 -1.07
C VAL A 39 -6.78 6.71 -2.45
N TYR A 40 -7.58 7.77 -2.50
CA TYR A 40 -7.95 8.37 -3.78
C TYR A 40 -6.77 8.94 -4.56
N MET A 41 -5.86 9.61 -3.88
CA MET A 41 -4.70 10.21 -4.54
C MET A 41 -3.81 9.14 -5.17
N LEU A 42 -3.49 8.07 -4.41
CA LEU A 42 -2.68 6.95 -4.89
C LEU A 42 -3.35 6.28 -6.09
N ALA A 43 -4.62 5.91 -5.95
CA ALA A 43 -5.38 5.24 -7.00
C ALA A 43 -5.75 6.11 -8.22
N ASN A 44 -5.74 7.44 -8.07
CA ASN A 44 -5.90 8.37 -9.19
C ASN A 44 -4.55 8.82 -9.78
N GLU A 45 -3.43 8.28 -9.28
CA GLU A 45 -2.13 8.37 -9.96
C GLU A 45 -1.62 9.81 -10.16
N LYS A 46 -2.06 10.71 -9.27
CA LYS A 46 -1.88 12.16 -9.45
C LYS A 46 -1.75 12.89 -8.12
N GLY A 47 -0.66 13.64 -7.99
CA GLY A 47 -0.40 14.54 -6.86
C GLY A 47 -1.23 15.83 -6.92
N LYS A 48 -1.14 16.63 -5.86
CA LYS A 48 -1.84 17.91 -5.79
C LYS A 48 -1.22 18.95 -6.72
N ALA A 49 -2.09 19.71 -7.39
CA ALA A 49 -1.69 20.94 -8.05
C ALA A 49 -1.27 21.97 -6.99
N ARG A 50 -0.10 22.59 -7.18
CA ARG A 50 0.42 23.65 -6.30
C ARG A 50 0.48 24.95 -7.09
N ASN A 51 -0.42 25.88 -6.79
CA ASN A 51 -0.34 27.24 -7.31
C ASN A 51 0.60 28.05 -6.45
N THR A 52 1.78 28.35 -6.97
CA THR A 52 2.72 29.32 -6.38
C THR A 52 2.61 30.63 -7.16
N PRO A 53 2.30 31.77 -6.51
CA PRO A 53 2.09 33.05 -7.21
C PRO A 53 3.24 33.49 -8.11
N ASP A 54 4.50 33.18 -7.76
CA ASP A 54 5.71 33.61 -8.49
C ASP A 54 6.36 32.54 -9.38
N LYS A 55 5.83 31.31 -9.37
CA LYS A 55 6.35 30.21 -10.19
C LYS A 55 5.15 29.61 -10.89
N GLY A 56 4.94 30.02 -12.15
CA GLY A 56 3.79 29.62 -12.99
C GLY A 56 3.52 28.11 -12.97
N ASN A 57 2.36 27.68 -13.52
CA ASN A 57 1.83 26.31 -13.40
C ASN A 57 2.91 25.21 -13.37
N ARG A 58 3.29 24.77 -12.15
CA ARG A 58 4.22 23.67 -11.96
C ARG A 58 3.52 22.39 -12.43
N LYS A 59 4.22 21.58 -13.24
CA LYS A 59 3.69 20.28 -13.70
C LYS A 59 3.25 19.46 -12.49
N ILE A 60 2.02 18.95 -12.56
CA ILE A 60 1.47 18.05 -11.56
C ILE A 60 2.22 16.73 -11.64
N THR A 61 2.69 16.24 -10.51
CA THR A 61 3.32 14.91 -10.44
C THR A 61 2.29 13.83 -10.70
N THR A 62 2.65 12.85 -11.52
CA THR A 62 1.86 11.65 -11.79
C THR A 62 2.73 10.42 -11.61
N TRP A 63 2.10 9.27 -11.38
CA TRP A 63 2.73 7.96 -11.27
C TRP A 63 1.78 6.92 -11.87
N ARG A 64 2.20 5.66 -11.97
CA ARG A 64 1.33 4.53 -12.30
C ARG A 64 1.71 3.37 -11.40
N GLU A 65 0.84 2.91 -10.51
CA GLU A 65 1.25 1.90 -9.53
C GLU A 65 0.11 1.03 -9.04
N ILE A 66 0.48 -0.13 -8.50
CA ILE A 66 -0.37 -0.90 -7.60
C ILE A 66 0.21 -0.70 -6.20
N PHE A 67 -0.65 -0.38 -5.23
CA PHE A 67 -0.25 -0.35 -3.84
C PHE A 67 -0.97 -1.45 -3.05
N ILE A 68 -0.30 -1.97 -2.02
CA ILE A 68 -0.88 -2.88 -1.04
C ILE A 68 -0.60 -2.36 0.36
N THR A 69 -1.49 -2.70 1.27
CA THR A 69 -1.33 -2.46 2.71
C THR A 69 -1.86 -3.62 3.51
N ASP A 70 -1.26 -3.84 4.67
CA ASP A 70 -1.83 -4.64 5.74
C ASP A 70 -2.51 -3.74 6.80
N GLY A 71 -3.16 -4.37 7.76
CA GLY A 71 -3.78 -3.71 8.91
C GLY A 71 -4.90 -4.54 9.52
N GLU A 72 -5.13 -4.37 10.81
CA GLU A 72 -6.19 -5.07 11.56
C GLU A 72 -7.58 -4.45 11.39
N ILE A 73 -7.64 -3.25 10.81
CA ILE A 73 -8.87 -2.47 10.62
C ILE A 73 -9.11 -2.19 9.14
N THR A 74 -10.37 -2.06 8.75
CA THR A 74 -10.77 -1.69 7.38
C THR A 74 -10.62 -0.18 7.15
N LEU A 75 -10.69 0.24 5.88
CA LEU A 75 -10.74 1.67 5.53
C LEU A 75 -11.96 2.33 6.17
N GLU A 76 -13.10 1.64 6.14
CA GLU A 76 -14.33 2.08 6.77
C GLU A 76 -14.14 2.32 8.27
N ALA A 77 -13.64 1.32 9.00
CA ALA A 77 -13.39 1.43 10.42
C ALA A 77 -12.44 2.59 10.73
N LYS A 78 -11.38 2.74 9.93
CA LYS A 78 -10.40 3.80 10.13
C LYS A 78 -10.97 5.19 9.87
N MET A 79 -11.76 5.38 8.81
CA MET A 79 -12.43 6.65 8.53
C MET A 79 -13.51 6.97 9.58
N ALA A 80 -14.15 5.96 10.15
CA ALA A 80 -15.17 6.12 11.18
C ALA A 80 -14.61 6.70 12.49
N GLU A 81 -13.34 6.46 12.84
CA GLU A 81 -12.65 7.12 13.97
C GLU A 81 -12.71 8.65 13.88
N ALA A 82 -12.79 9.19 12.65
CA ALA A 82 -12.90 10.62 12.36
C ALA A 82 -14.33 11.07 12.02
N GLY A 83 -15.34 10.23 12.25
CA GLY A 83 -16.73 10.50 11.88
C GLY A 83 -16.99 10.57 10.37
N LYS A 84 -16.09 9.99 9.56
CA LYS A 84 -16.22 9.93 8.09
C LYS A 84 -16.68 8.55 7.65
N LYS A 85 -17.28 8.48 6.46
CA LYS A 85 -17.59 7.21 5.78
C LYS A 85 -16.85 7.16 4.44
N PRO A 86 -16.35 5.99 4.03
CA PRO A 86 -15.82 5.82 2.70
C PRO A 86 -16.88 6.12 1.64
N LYS A 87 -16.47 6.76 0.56
CA LYS A 87 -17.28 6.86 -0.66
C LYS A 87 -17.15 5.55 -1.43
N ALA A 88 -18.20 5.17 -2.17
CA ALA A 88 -18.18 3.97 -3.03
C ALA A 88 -16.96 3.92 -3.97
N GLY A 89 -16.51 5.07 -4.48
CA GLY A 89 -15.32 5.16 -5.31
C GLY A 89 -14.00 4.82 -4.59
N GLN A 90 -13.92 4.97 -3.26
CA GLN A 90 -12.74 4.60 -2.46
C GLN A 90 -12.69 3.08 -2.26
N GLU A 91 -13.83 2.47 -1.92
CA GLU A 91 -13.97 1.02 -1.75
C GLU A 91 -13.62 0.25 -3.04
N ILE A 92 -14.02 0.75 -4.21
CA ILE A 92 -13.69 0.12 -5.49
C ILE A 92 -12.18 0.21 -5.79
N ARG A 93 -11.50 1.26 -5.30
CA ARG A 93 -10.07 1.50 -5.54
C ARG A 93 -9.16 0.80 -4.53
N MET A 94 -9.70 0.38 -3.39
CA MET A 94 -8.95 -0.33 -2.36
C MET A 94 -9.71 -1.57 -1.93
N SER A 95 -9.41 -2.69 -2.57
CA SER A 95 -10.04 -3.96 -2.25
C SER A 95 -9.49 -4.54 -0.95
N HIS A 96 -10.38 -4.98 -0.08
CA HIS A 96 -10.04 -5.65 1.17
C HIS A 96 -10.00 -7.17 0.96
N ILE A 97 -8.85 -7.77 1.26
CA ILE A 97 -8.65 -9.22 1.23
C ILE A 97 -8.43 -9.70 2.65
N ARG A 98 -9.14 -10.76 3.06
CA ARG A 98 -8.92 -11.37 4.37
C ARG A 98 -7.57 -12.07 4.36
N ALA A 99 -6.76 -11.80 5.38
CA ALA A 99 -5.46 -12.41 5.54
C ALA A 99 -5.57 -13.92 5.83
N ASP A 100 -6.61 -14.38 6.53
CA ASP A 100 -6.81 -15.80 6.82
C ASP A 100 -7.16 -16.60 5.56
N ALA A 101 -6.32 -17.59 5.25
CA ALA A 101 -6.50 -18.51 4.13
C ALA A 101 -7.58 -19.58 4.40
N GLY A 102 -8.19 -19.60 5.59
CA GLY A 102 -9.28 -20.51 5.96
C GLY A 102 -8.82 -21.94 6.24
N LYS A 103 -7.50 -22.14 6.42
CA LYS A 103 -6.89 -23.44 6.74
C LYS A 103 -6.50 -23.57 8.22
N GLY A 104 -6.73 -22.54 9.04
CA GLY A 104 -6.26 -22.49 10.42
C GLY A 104 -4.74 -22.30 10.53
N LEU A 105 -4.08 -21.88 9.45
CA LEU A 105 -2.63 -21.68 9.34
C LEU A 105 -2.27 -20.18 9.18
N GLY A 106 -3.19 -19.28 9.50
CA GLY A 106 -3.04 -17.84 9.29
C GLY A 106 -3.06 -17.49 7.80
N VAL A 107 -2.05 -16.75 7.35
CA VAL A 107 -1.94 -16.29 5.95
C VAL A 107 -1.54 -17.36 4.94
N PHE A 108 -1.23 -18.57 5.41
CA PHE A 108 -0.71 -19.64 4.58
C PHE A 108 -1.75 -20.71 4.32
N ASP A 109 -1.76 -21.25 3.10
CA ASP A 109 -2.52 -22.46 2.77
C ASP A 109 -1.78 -23.75 3.15
N THR A 110 -0.45 -23.73 3.16
CA THR A 110 0.41 -24.90 3.40
C THR A 110 1.71 -24.46 4.05
N LEU A 111 2.21 -25.24 5.01
CA LEU A 111 3.41 -24.90 5.80
C LEU A 111 4.72 -25.40 5.20
N HIS A 112 4.73 -26.15 4.10
CA HIS A 112 5.95 -26.65 3.43
C HIS A 112 6.99 -27.23 4.39
N SER A 113 6.56 -28.14 5.28
CA SER A 113 7.39 -28.81 6.29
C SER A 113 7.88 -27.94 7.46
N PHE A 114 7.43 -26.68 7.58
CA PHE A 114 7.63 -25.87 8.78
C PHE A 114 6.63 -26.24 9.88
N SER A 115 7.02 -26.00 11.15
CA SER A 115 6.21 -26.36 12.32
C SER A 115 4.89 -25.60 12.44
N ASP A 116 4.89 -24.34 12.00
CA ASP A 116 3.78 -23.40 12.09
C ASP A 116 3.99 -22.22 11.13
N GLY A 117 2.97 -21.37 10.99
CA GLY A 117 3.03 -20.19 10.12
C GLY A 117 4.09 -19.17 10.57
N SER A 118 4.41 -19.08 11.86
CA SER A 118 5.45 -18.18 12.35
C SER A 118 6.84 -18.64 11.92
N ALA A 119 7.11 -19.94 11.97
CA ALA A 119 8.34 -20.54 11.49
C ALA A 119 8.53 -20.33 9.98
N LEU A 120 7.49 -20.57 9.17
CA LEU A 120 7.52 -20.29 7.73
C LEU A 120 7.74 -18.79 7.46
N SER A 121 6.98 -17.91 8.13
CA SER A 121 7.13 -16.46 7.97
C SER A 121 8.55 -15.97 8.29
N ARG A 122 9.15 -16.42 9.39
CA ARG A 122 10.54 -16.06 9.75
C ARG A 122 11.53 -16.55 8.70
N HIS A 123 11.33 -17.77 8.19
CA HIS A 123 12.18 -18.32 7.14
C HIS A 123 12.08 -17.49 5.85
N LEU A 124 10.86 -17.17 5.39
CA LEU A 124 10.64 -16.33 4.21
C LEU A 124 11.28 -14.95 4.36
N VAL A 125 11.12 -14.30 5.52
CA VAL A 125 11.77 -13.01 5.80
C VAL A 125 13.28 -13.14 5.70
N SER A 126 13.89 -14.18 6.28
CA SER A 126 15.33 -14.42 6.18
C SER A 126 15.80 -14.63 4.75
N MET A 127 15.05 -15.38 3.95
CA MET A 127 15.38 -15.66 2.54
C MET A 127 15.23 -14.43 1.66
N VAL A 128 14.20 -13.61 1.85
CA VAL A 128 14.01 -12.36 1.10
C VAL A 128 15.15 -11.37 1.38
N GLN A 129 15.71 -11.34 2.59
CA GLN A 129 16.88 -10.50 2.88
C GLN A 129 18.12 -10.92 2.08
N GLN A 130 18.28 -12.22 1.80
CA GLN A 130 19.41 -12.73 1.01
C GLN A 130 19.14 -12.70 -0.49
N TYR A 131 17.89 -12.93 -0.89
CA TYR A 131 17.46 -13.11 -2.27
C TYR A 131 16.24 -12.22 -2.56
N HIS A 132 16.48 -11.08 -3.21
CA HIS A 132 15.43 -10.16 -3.67
C HIS A 132 15.85 -9.47 -4.98
N GLY A 133 14.88 -8.84 -5.65
CA GLY A 133 15.12 -8.08 -6.89
C GLY A 133 15.21 -8.90 -8.17
N THR A 134 15.12 -10.24 -8.10
CA THR A 134 15.28 -11.11 -9.27
C THR A 134 14.06 -11.16 -10.17
N ALA A 135 12.87 -11.46 -9.61
CA ALA A 135 11.66 -11.70 -10.41
C ALA A 135 11.19 -10.48 -11.21
N GLY A 136 11.28 -9.28 -10.61
CA GLY A 136 10.87 -8.04 -11.26
C GLY A 136 11.72 -7.70 -12.49
N LEU A 137 13.04 -7.84 -12.38
CA LEU A 137 13.96 -7.59 -13.51
C LEU A 137 13.73 -8.59 -14.64
N ALA A 138 13.63 -9.88 -14.31
CA ALA A 138 13.35 -10.93 -15.30
C ALA A 138 12.01 -10.71 -16.01
N PHE A 139 10.98 -10.22 -15.30
CA PHE A 139 9.69 -9.89 -15.90
C PHE A 139 9.80 -8.71 -16.88
N VAL A 140 10.57 -7.67 -16.54
CA VAL A 140 10.80 -6.51 -17.44
C VAL A 140 11.60 -6.91 -18.67
N GLU A 141 12.60 -7.79 -18.55
CA GLU A 141 13.37 -8.30 -19.69
C GLU A 141 12.51 -9.14 -20.65
N TRP A 142 11.45 -9.75 -20.15
CA TRP A 142 10.52 -10.57 -20.94
C TRP A 142 9.47 -9.76 -21.72
N LEU A 143 9.05 -8.58 -21.20
CA LEU A 143 8.05 -7.71 -21.81
C LEU A 143 8.53 -7.03 -23.10
#